data_AF-A0A2A9NHK6-F1
#
_entry.id   AF-A0A2A9NHK6-F1
#
_cell.length_a   1.000
_cell.length_b   1.000
_cell.length_c   1.000
_cell.angle_alpha   90.00
_cell.angle_beta   90.00
_cell.angle_gamma   90.00
#
_symmetry.space_group_name_H-M   'P 1'
#
loop_
_entity.id
_entity.type
_entity.pdbx_description
1 polymer ?
#
loop_
_entity_poly.entity_id
_entity_poly.type
_entity_poly.pdbx_seq_one_letter_code
_entity_poly.pdbx_strand_id
1 'polypeptide(L)'
;MTTTTTAKKLKLDGGKHKKTLVQLHFCIDKPVLRTCPSCALSYTKGAADDEALHRVHCARVQKGMEWGREEERENVKAGVVEVAGGVKLSNGVRGRIICFRADIGGKIGSKVTTLLETVNLTLSAPPMAREALAKSKLYLFLVPPSQTKTSGTREKIVGWVVAQRIETAMAIASPDQQGSQGEECSNHAEDTTGTGATDAPPLVVVDTGMGIFCHPEHLPTPMGIPRLFVASTHRRQGIATKLLTAAARTFIHGCVLDPRKGQVAFTQPTGDGNAVMLKWGGGGVRIYEG
;
A
#
# COMPACT_ATOMS: atom_id res chain seq x y z
N MET A 1 -77.24 -34.61 -27.58
CA MET A 1 -76.88 -33.18 -27.67
C MET A 1 -77.38 -32.49 -26.43
N THR A 2 -76.50 -32.25 -25.47
CA THR A 2 -76.79 -31.52 -24.22
C THR A 2 -75.48 -30.91 -23.76
N THR A 3 -75.30 -29.61 -24.02
CA THR A 3 -74.19 -28.80 -23.57
C THR A 3 -74.60 -28.09 -22.28
N THR A 4 -73.93 -28.40 -21.16
CA THR A 4 -74.14 -27.73 -19.87
C THR A 4 -72.89 -26.93 -19.52
N THR A 5 -73.03 -25.61 -19.59
CA THR A 5 -72.04 -24.60 -19.19
C THR A 5 -71.85 -24.60 -17.68
N THR A 6 -70.62 -24.76 -17.19
CA THR A 6 -70.28 -24.58 -15.76
C THR A 6 -69.28 -23.43 -15.61
N ALA A 7 -69.73 -22.34 -14.98
CA ALA A 7 -68.91 -21.20 -14.60
C ALA A 7 -68.04 -21.56 -13.38
N LYS A 8 -66.71 -21.47 -13.51
CA LYS A 8 -65.77 -21.60 -12.40
C LYS A 8 -65.44 -20.23 -11.80
N LYS A 9 -65.74 -20.10 -10.52
CA LYS A 9 -65.49 -18.96 -9.62
C LYS A 9 -63.99 -18.80 -9.35
N LEU A 10 -63.41 -17.64 -9.70
CA LEU A 10 -62.06 -17.24 -9.31
C LEU A 10 -62.05 -16.88 -7.82
N LYS A 11 -61.20 -17.55 -7.04
CA LYS A 11 -60.87 -17.18 -5.65
C LYS A 11 -59.72 -16.17 -5.69
N LEU A 12 -59.96 -14.94 -5.22
CA LEU A 12 -58.89 -14.05 -4.78
C LEU A 12 -58.45 -14.50 -3.38
N ASP A 13 -57.18 -14.91 -3.25
CA ASP A 13 -56.57 -15.15 -1.93
C ASP A 13 -55.76 -13.92 -1.52
N GLY A 14 -56.30 -13.17 -0.56
CA GLY A 14 -55.72 -11.95 -0.02
C GLY A 14 -54.64 -12.27 1.01
N GLY A 15 -53.44 -12.64 0.55
CA GLY A 15 -52.25 -12.76 1.40
C GLY A 15 -51.74 -11.37 1.81
N LYS A 16 -52.06 -10.93 3.03
CA LYS A 16 -51.53 -9.69 3.62
C LYS A 16 -50.00 -9.80 3.77
N HIS A 17 -49.24 -9.18 2.87
CA HIS A 17 -47.81 -8.92 3.09
C HIS A 17 -47.65 -8.01 4.32
N LYS A 18 -47.25 -8.60 5.46
CA LYS A 18 -46.76 -7.82 6.61
C LYS A 18 -45.46 -7.16 6.18
N LYS A 19 -45.50 -5.85 5.90
CA LYS A 19 -44.28 -5.05 5.75
C LYS A 19 -43.54 -5.11 7.09
N THR A 20 -42.37 -5.73 7.09
CA THR A 20 -41.49 -5.77 8.25
C THR A 20 -41.04 -4.33 8.51
N LEU A 21 -41.62 -3.70 9.53
CA LEU A 21 -41.19 -2.38 9.97
C LEU A 21 -39.88 -2.55 10.74
N VAL A 22 -38.80 -2.02 10.18
CA VAL A 22 -37.52 -1.93 10.88
C VAL A 22 -37.53 -0.62 11.65
N GLN A 23 -37.71 -0.70 12.96
CA GLN A 23 -37.54 0.45 13.84
C GLN A 23 -36.05 0.79 13.92
N LEU A 24 -35.69 1.99 13.47
CA LEU A 24 -34.35 2.54 13.65
C LEU A 24 -34.17 2.94 15.12
N HIS A 25 -33.47 2.12 15.90
CA HIS A 25 -32.99 2.53 17.21
C HIS A 25 -31.79 3.45 17.04
N PHE A 26 -32.02 4.75 17.16
CA PHE A 26 -30.99 5.77 17.17
C PHE A 26 -30.35 5.81 18.57
N CYS A 27 -29.35 4.96 18.81
CA CYS A 27 -28.57 5.00 20.04
C CYS A 27 -27.57 6.16 19.97
N ILE A 28 -27.99 7.33 20.48
CA ILE A 28 -27.18 8.57 20.51
C ILE A 28 -25.88 8.40 21.32
N ASP A 29 -25.84 7.45 22.27
CA ASP A 29 -24.74 7.31 23.23
C ASP A 29 -23.54 6.46 22.76
N LYS A 30 -23.61 5.83 21.57
CA LYS A 30 -22.50 5.05 21.02
C LYS A 30 -22.05 5.63 19.69
N PRO A 31 -20.74 5.94 19.51
CA PRO A 31 -20.25 6.37 18.21
C PRO A 31 -20.51 5.25 17.20
N VAL A 32 -21.29 5.59 16.18
CA VAL A 32 -21.62 4.71 15.05
C VAL A 32 -20.37 4.53 14.16
N LEU A 33 -19.50 5.54 14.13
CA LEU A 33 -18.17 5.45 13.54
C LEU A 33 -17.24 4.57 14.40
N ARG A 34 -16.64 3.57 13.77
CA ARG A 34 -15.71 2.62 14.38
C ARG A 34 -14.47 2.48 13.53
N THR A 35 -13.30 2.46 14.17
CA THR A 35 -12.03 2.17 13.52
C THR A 35 -11.65 0.72 13.79
N CYS A 36 -11.39 -0.05 12.74
CA CYS A 36 -11.01 -1.45 12.88
C CYS A 36 -9.55 -1.57 13.37
N PRO A 37 -9.26 -2.30 14.45
CA PRO A 37 -7.89 -2.41 14.98
C PRO A 37 -6.94 -3.21 14.08
N SER A 38 -7.47 -3.97 13.11
CA SER A 38 -6.70 -4.88 12.27
C SER A 38 -6.37 -4.34 10.88
N CYS A 39 -7.18 -3.39 10.38
CA CYS A 39 -6.94 -2.72 9.08
C CYS A 39 -6.92 -1.19 9.16
N ALA A 40 -7.18 -0.61 10.34
CA ALA A 40 -7.24 0.83 10.62
C ALA A 40 -8.31 1.62 9.84
N LEU A 41 -9.18 0.95 9.08
CA LEU A 41 -10.28 1.61 8.38
C LEU A 41 -11.36 2.08 9.37
N SER A 42 -11.74 3.35 9.26
CA SER A 42 -12.91 3.91 9.95
C SER A 42 -14.17 3.71 9.10
N TYR A 43 -15.21 3.13 9.67
CA TYR A 43 -16.46 2.79 8.99
C TYR A 43 -17.67 2.94 9.91
N THR A 44 -18.87 3.05 9.33
CA THR A 44 -20.13 3.20 10.05
C THR A 44 -20.69 1.82 10.42
N LYS A 45 -20.68 1.47 11.70
CA LYS A 45 -21.26 0.22 12.19
C LYS A 45 -22.78 0.22 12.03
N GLY A 46 -23.34 -0.82 11.42
CA GLY A 46 -24.77 -0.94 11.12
C GLY A 46 -25.17 -0.43 9.73
N ALA A 47 -24.28 0.27 9.01
CA ALA A 47 -24.49 0.54 7.59
C ALA A 47 -24.01 -0.67 6.77
N ALA A 48 -24.94 -1.32 6.06
CA ALA A 48 -24.65 -2.58 5.36
C ALA A 48 -23.53 -2.44 4.31
N ASP A 49 -23.50 -1.31 3.60
CA ASP A 49 -22.49 -1.04 2.56
C ASP A 49 -21.09 -0.85 3.17
N ASP A 50 -20.98 -0.04 4.24
CA ASP A 50 -19.74 0.17 4.99
C ASP A 50 -19.21 -1.14 5.58
N GLU A 51 -20.07 -1.98 6.15
CA GLU A 51 -19.68 -3.27 6.73
C GLU A 51 -19.23 -4.26 5.65
N ALA A 52 -19.88 -4.27 4.48
CA ALA A 52 -19.47 -5.10 3.35
C ALA A 52 -18.11 -4.66 2.80
N LEU A 53 -17.92 -3.35 2.60
CA LEU A 53 -16.66 -2.76 2.14
C LEU A 53 -15.53 -3.04 3.16
N HIS A 54 -15.78 -2.80 4.45
CA HIS A 54 -14.85 -3.10 5.52
C HIS A 54 -14.44 -4.58 5.50
N ARG A 55 -15.40 -5.51 5.38
CA ARG A 55 -15.10 -6.95 5.38
C ARG A 55 -14.14 -7.35 4.26
N VAL A 56 -14.39 -6.88 3.04
CA VAL A 56 -13.54 -7.16 1.87
C VAL A 56 -12.17 -6.50 2.02
N HIS A 57 -12.14 -5.21 2.39
CA HIS A 57 -10.91 -4.47 2.61
C HIS A 57 -10.05 -5.09 3.71
N CYS A 58 -10.66 -5.39 4.86
CA CYS A 58 -10.01 -5.98 6.02
C CYS A 58 -9.38 -7.34 5.68
N ALA A 59 -10.10 -8.19 4.94
CA ALA A 59 -9.55 -9.45 4.47
C ALA A 59 -8.31 -9.25 3.58
N ARG A 60 -8.35 -8.29 2.64
CA ARG A 60 -7.22 -7.97 1.75
C ARG A 60 -6.02 -7.41 2.51
N VAL A 61 -6.24 -6.49 3.46
CA VAL A 61 -5.17 -5.90 4.26
C VAL A 61 -4.51 -6.95 5.16
N GLN A 62 -5.31 -7.83 5.78
CA GLN A 62 -4.78 -8.84 6.68
C GLN A 62 -4.08 -9.96 5.93
N LYS A 63 -4.75 -10.53 4.94
CA LYS A 63 -4.35 -11.81 4.33
C LYS A 63 -3.64 -11.61 3.00
N GLY A 64 -3.83 -10.49 2.30
CA GLY A 64 -3.39 -10.29 0.93
C GLY A 64 -4.43 -10.73 -0.09
N MET A 65 -4.01 -10.95 -1.33
CA MET A 65 -4.88 -11.30 -2.46
C MET A 65 -4.45 -12.61 -3.12
N GLU A 66 -5.35 -13.23 -3.89
CA GLU A 66 -5.03 -14.42 -4.67
C GLU A 66 -4.40 -14.04 -6.02
N TRP A 67 -3.33 -14.75 -6.36
CA TRP A 67 -2.73 -14.83 -7.69
C TRP A 67 -3.14 -16.17 -8.30
N GLY A 68 -4.08 -16.11 -9.26
CA GLY A 68 -4.79 -17.28 -9.75
C GLY A 68 -4.32 -17.75 -11.12
N ARG A 69 -5.13 -18.64 -11.71
CA ARG A 69 -4.85 -19.22 -13.04
C ARG A 69 -5.04 -18.23 -14.19
N GLU A 70 -5.88 -17.22 -14.03
CA GLU A 70 -6.11 -16.20 -15.07
C GLU A 70 -4.86 -15.35 -15.24
N GLU A 71 -4.31 -14.87 -14.12
CA GLU A 71 -3.07 -14.09 -14.08
C GLU A 71 -1.89 -14.95 -14.57
N GLU A 72 -1.78 -16.19 -14.08
CA GLU A 72 -0.70 -17.09 -14.49
C GLU A 72 -0.70 -17.40 -15.99
N ARG A 73 -1.87 -17.46 -16.63
CA ARG A 73 -2.00 -17.66 -18.09
C ARG A 73 -1.52 -16.44 -18.87
N GLU A 74 -1.69 -15.24 -18.33
CA GLU A 74 -1.28 -14.00 -18.97
C GLU A 74 0.20 -13.66 -18.72
N ASN A 75 0.88 -14.31 -17.77
CA ASN A 75 2.28 -14.02 -17.39
C ASN A 75 3.22 -13.81 -18.57
N VAL A 76 3.29 -14.80 -19.48
CA VAL A 76 4.22 -14.78 -20.61
C VAL A 76 3.86 -13.65 -21.58
N LYS A 77 2.57 -13.51 -21.90
CA LYS A 77 2.07 -12.47 -22.81
C LYS A 77 2.29 -11.07 -22.25
N ALA A 78 2.18 -10.92 -20.94
CA ALA A 78 2.23 -9.63 -20.26
C ALA A 78 3.65 -9.26 -19.77
N GLY A 79 4.65 -10.10 -20.05
CA GLY A 79 6.04 -9.83 -19.70
C GLY A 79 6.33 -9.92 -18.20
N VAL A 80 5.62 -10.80 -17.49
CA VAL A 80 5.88 -11.10 -16.08
C VAL A 80 7.15 -11.95 -15.97
N VAL A 81 8.10 -11.47 -15.16
CA VAL A 81 9.39 -12.13 -14.94
C VAL A 81 9.53 -12.52 -13.48
N GLU A 82 9.91 -13.76 -13.21
CA GLU A 82 10.33 -14.18 -11.88
C GLU A 82 11.75 -13.66 -11.62
N VAL A 83 11.89 -12.73 -10.68
CA VAL A 83 13.17 -12.12 -10.33
C VAL A 83 13.88 -12.81 -9.16
N ALA A 84 13.13 -13.59 -8.37
CA ALA A 84 13.70 -14.43 -7.32
C ALA A 84 12.77 -15.61 -6.98
N GLY A 85 13.29 -16.83 -7.02
CA GLY A 85 12.59 -18.05 -6.61
C GLY A 85 13.05 -18.57 -5.25
N GLY A 86 12.19 -19.34 -4.57
CA GLY A 86 12.56 -20.07 -3.35
C GLY A 86 12.97 -19.20 -2.16
N VAL A 87 12.51 -17.95 -2.12
CA VAL A 87 12.89 -16.96 -1.12
C VAL A 87 12.32 -17.36 0.24
N LYS A 88 13.20 -17.81 1.15
CA LYS A 88 12.83 -18.24 2.51
C LYS A 88 12.43 -17.06 3.39
N LEU A 89 11.27 -17.18 4.03
CA LEU A 89 10.76 -16.30 5.08
C LEU A 89 11.18 -16.80 6.47
N SER A 90 11.05 -15.94 7.48
CA SER A 90 11.42 -16.29 8.87
C SER A 90 10.59 -17.44 9.45
N ASN A 91 9.35 -17.60 9.01
CA ASN A 91 8.46 -18.71 9.39
C ASN A 91 8.76 -20.04 8.66
N GLY A 92 9.80 -20.08 7.83
CA GLY A 92 10.19 -21.26 7.06
C GLY A 92 9.47 -21.44 5.72
N VAL A 93 8.39 -20.69 5.46
CA VAL A 93 7.70 -20.69 4.17
C VAL A 93 8.63 -20.12 3.09
N ARG A 94 8.62 -20.74 1.91
CA ARG A 94 9.34 -20.23 0.73
C ARG A 94 8.34 -19.63 -0.24
N GLY A 95 8.67 -18.47 -0.78
CA GLY A 95 7.88 -17.82 -1.82
C GLY A 95 8.74 -17.45 -3.03
N ARG A 96 8.14 -16.73 -3.97
CA ARG A 96 8.83 -16.15 -5.13
C ARG A 96 8.47 -14.68 -5.29
N ILE A 97 9.32 -13.95 -6.00
CA ILE A 97 9.11 -12.55 -6.36
C ILE A 97 8.99 -12.47 -7.87
N ILE A 98 7.86 -11.94 -8.33
CA ILE A 98 7.62 -11.64 -9.74
C ILE A 98 7.64 -10.12 -9.96
N CYS A 99 8.00 -9.71 -11.16
CA CYS A 99 8.12 -8.31 -11.58
C CYS A 99 7.47 -8.12 -12.95
N PHE A 100 6.76 -7.00 -13.14
CA PHE A 100 6.20 -6.58 -14.41
C PHE A 100 5.98 -5.07 -14.43
N ARG A 101 5.63 -4.50 -15.59
CA ARG A 101 5.31 -3.07 -15.69
C ARG A 101 4.03 -2.73 -14.92
N ALA A 102 3.99 -1.59 -14.23
CA ALA A 102 2.83 -1.22 -13.43
C ALA A 102 1.63 -0.73 -14.26
N ASP A 103 1.83 -0.35 -15.53
CA ASP A 103 0.79 0.05 -16.49
C ASP A 103 0.19 -1.12 -17.30
N ILE A 104 0.42 -2.35 -16.83
CA ILE A 104 -0.10 -3.57 -17.44
C ILE A 104 -1.63 -3.56 -17.53
N GLY A 105 -2.16 -3.95 -18.70
CA GLY A 105 -3.60 -4.12 -18.92
C GLY A 105 -4.09 -5.54 -18.61
N GLY A 106 -5.30 -5.87 -19.07
CA GLY A 106 -5.85 -7.21 -18.95
C GLY A 106 -6.23 -7.61 -17.52
N LYS A 107 -6.20 -8.91 -17.23
CA LYS A 107 -6.59 -9.45 -15.92
C LYS A 107 -5.59 -9.07 -14.84
N ILE A 108 -4.31 -9.06 -15.19
CA ILE A 108 -3.24 -8.61 -14.30
C ILE A 108 -3.45 -7.12 -13.97
N GLY A 109 -3.74 -6.28 -14.96
CA GLY A 109 -4.04 -4.86 -14.76
C GLY A 109 -5.18 -4.63 -13.76
N SER A 110 -6.31 -5.33 -13.92
CA SER A 110 -7.42 -5.24 -12.96
C SER A 110 -7.01 -5.64 -11.54
N LYS A 111 -6.10 -6.61 -11.39
CA LYS A 111 -5.52 -7.00 -10.10
C LYS A 111 -4.67 -5.87 -9.51
N VAL A 112 -3.81 -5.26 -10.33
CA VAL A 112 -2.96 -4.13 -9.92
C VAL A 112 -3.81 -2.96 -9.44
N THR A 113 -4.85 -2.59 -10.19
CA THR A 113 -5.80 -1.55 -9.79
C THR A 113 -6.40 -1.85 -8.42
N THR A 114 -6.87 -3.08 -8.21
CA THR A 114 -7.44 -3.52 -6.92
C THR A 114 -6.41 -3.44 -5.77
N LEU A 115 -5.14 -3.82 -6.03
CA LEU A 115 -4.05 -3.74 -5.05
C LEU A 115 -3.78 -2.28 -4.65
N LEU A 116 -3.63 -1.40 -5.63
CA LEU A 116 -3.38 0.02 -5.42
C LEU A 116 -4.53 0.69 -4.68
N GLU A 117 -5.78 0.46 -5.10
CA GLU A 117 -6.98 1.00 -4.43
C GLU A 117 -7.06 0.57 -2.96
N THR A 118 -6.77 -0.70 -2.68
CA THR A 118 -6.77 -1.22 -1.30
C THR A 118 -5.78 -0.45 -0.44
N VAL A 119 -4.56 -0.19 -0.93
CA VAL A 119 -3.53 0.51 -0.17
C VAL A 119 -3.75 2.02 -0.12
N ASN A 120 -4.26 2.62 -1.19
CA ASN A 120 -4.66 4.03 -1.19
C ASN A 120 -5.72 4.29 -0.11
N LEU A 121 -6.69 3.38 0.04
CA LEU A 121 -7.67 3.47 1.11
C LEU A 121 -7.05 3.25 2.51
N THR A 122 -6.13 2.29 2.66
CA THR A 122 -5.47 2.03 3.96
C THR A 122 -4.55 3.17 4.40
N LEU A 123 -3.85 3.80 3.46
CA LEU A 123 -2.85 4.83 3.74
C LEU A 123 -3.39 6.25 3.53
N SER A 124 -4.68 6.41 3.20
CA SER A 124 -5.27 7.66 2.74
C SER A 124 -4.44 8.36 1.65
N ALA A 125 -3.83 7.56 0.78
CA ALA A 125 -2.88 8.02 -0.21
C ALA A 125 -3.59 8.35 -1.54
N PRO A 126 -3.15 9.37 -2.28
CA PRO A 126 -3.76 9.70 -3.57
C PRO A 126 -3.57 8.57 -4.59
N PRO A 127 -4.49 8.43 -5.56
CA PRO A 127 -4.29 7.56 -6.71
C PRO A 127 -3.02 7.91 -7.48
N MET A 128 -2.35 6.89 -8.04
CA MET A 128 -1.19 7.11 -8.89
C MET A 128 -1.61 7.49 -10.31
N ALA A 129 -1.05 8.57 -10.84
CA ALA A 129 -1.26 9.00 -12.22
C ALA A 129 -0.77 7.95 -13.23
N ARG A 130 -1.38 7.94 -14.42
CA ARG A 130 -1.06 6.95 -15.47
C ARG A 130 0.39 7.08 -15.96
N GLU A 131 0.90 8.30 -15.99
CA GLU A 131 2.27 8.65 -16.37
C GLU A 131 3.27 8.09 -15.35
N ALA A 132 2.93 8.15 -14.06
CA ALA A 132 3.73 7.56 -13.00
C ALA A 132 3.75 6.02 -13.10
N LEU A 133 2.59 5.40 -13.36
CA LEU A 133 2.48 3.95 -13.59
C LEU A 133 3.29 3.50 -14.81
N ALA A 134 3.28 4.27 -15.90
CA ALA A 134 4.04 3.96 -17.13
C ALA A 134 5.56 3.98 -16.92
N LYS A 135 6.04 4.74 -15.94
CA LYS A 135 7.45 4.81 -15.51
C LYS A 135 7.78 3.85 -14.36
N SER A 136 6.85 2.94 -14.02
CA SER A 136 6.95 2.10 -12.84
C SER A 136 6.97 0.60 -13.16
N LYS A 137 7.60 -0.16 -12.27
CA LYS A 137 7.56 -1.62 -12.19
C LYS A 137 6.92 -2.03 -10.87
N LEU A 138 6.07 -3.04 -10.91
CA LEU A 138 5.46 -3.64 -9.73
C LEU A 138 6.16 -4.96 -9.42
N TYR A 139 6.49 -5.15 -8.15
CA TYR A 139 7.08 -6.38 -7.64
C TYR A 139 6.10 -7.01 -6.65
N LEU A 140 5.73 -8.27 -6.88
CA LEU A 140 4.83 -9.02 -6.01
C LEU A 140 5.58 -10.16 -5.32
N PHE A 141 5.38 -10.29 -4.01
CA PHE A 141 5.84 -11.45 -3.24
C PHE A 141 4.69 -12.47 -3.15
N LEU A 142 4.88 -13.61 -3.79
CA LEU A 142 3.93 -14.71 -3.85
C LEU A 142 4.36 -15.82 -2.88
N VAL A 143 3.42 -16.32 -2.09
CA VAL A 143 3.60 -17.54 -1.29
C VAL A 143 2.64 -18.63 -1.75
N PRO A 144 3.07 -19.89 -1.73
CA PRO A 144 2.18 -21.01 -1.96
C PRO A 144 1.11 -21.09 -0.86
N PRO A 145 -0.05 -21.69 -1.14
CA PRO A 145 -1.12 -21.83 -0.17
C PRO A 145 -0.66 -22.78 0.94
N SER A 146 -0.82 -22.35 2.19
CA SER A 146 -0.57 -23.20 3.35
C SER A 146 -1.67 -24.28 3.41
N GLN A 147 -1.31 -25.53 3.13
CA GLN A 147 -2.12 -26.74 3.36
C GLN A 147 -3.38 -27.00 2.51
N THR A 148 -3.30 -26.92 1.17
CA THR A 148 -4.36 -27.52 0.33
C THR A 148 -3.79 -28.49 -0.69
N LYS A 149 -4.13 -29.78 -0.51
CA LYS A 149 -3.91 -30.89 -1.46
C LYS A 149 -4.77 -30.76 -2.74
N THR A 150 -4.85 -29.56 -3.31
CA THR A 150 -5.60 -29.31 -4.54
C THR A 150 -4.64 -28.77 -5.59
N SER A 151 -4.55 -29.51 -6.69
CA SER A 151 -3.71 -29.27 -7.85
C SER A 151 -4.10 -27.97 -8.59
N GLY A 152 -3.84 -26.82 -7.99
CA GLY A 152 -3.97 -25.51 -8.60
C GLY A 152 -2.78 -24.64 -8.26
N THR A 153 -2.19 -24.01 -9.28
CA THR A 153 -1.12 -23.00 -9.22
C THR A 153 -1.57 -21.68 -8.57
N ARG A 154 -2.43 -21.74 -7.56
CA ARG A 154 -2.99 -20.56 -6.90
C ARG A 154 -2.04 -20.14 -5.80
N GLU A 155 -1.39 -19.00 -5.98
CA GLU A 155 -0.50 -18.41 -5.00
C GLU A 155 -1.19 -17.23 -4.31
N LYS A 156 -0.57 -16.75 -3.24
CA LYS A 156 -1.07 -15.62 -2.47
C LYS A 156 -0.09 -14.46 -2.53
N ILE A 157 -0.58 -13.30 -2.95
CA ILE A 157 0.13 -12.03 -2.89
C ILE A 157 0.14 -11.56 -1.43
N VAL A 158 1.31 -11.61 -0.79
CA VAL A 158 1.46 -11.27 0.65
C VAL A 158 2.22 -9.97 0.88
N GLY A 159 2.87 -9.45 -0.16
CA GLY A 159 3.46 -8.12 -0.14
C GLY A 159 3.79 -7.68 -1.55
N TRP A 160 3.95 -6.37 -1.73
CA TRP A 160 4.32 -5.79 -3.00
C TRP A 160 4.98 -4.43 -2.83
N VAL A 161 5.73 -4.02 -3.85
CA VAL A 161 6.34 -2.70 -3.93
C VAL A 161 6.25 -2.17 -5.35
N VAL A 162 5.94 -0.88 -5.48
CA VAL A 162 6.09 -0.14 -6.73
C VAL A 162 7.45 0.51 -6.71
N ALA A 163 8.21 0.32 -7.79
CA ALA A 163 9.45 1.03 -8.06
C ALA A 163 9.22 1.94 -9.27
N GLN A 164 9.50 3.23 -9.13
CA GLN A 164 9.25 4.27 -10.11
C GLN A 164 10.56 4.90 -10.55
N ARG A 165 10.69 5.23 -11.83
CA ARG A 165 11.81 6.06 -12.32
C ARG A 165 11.55 7.50 -11.90
N ILE A 166 12.47 8.05 -11.11
CA ILE A 166 12.51 9.46 -10.71
C ILE A 166 13.84 10.07 -11.16
N GLU A 167 13.97 11.39 -11.12
CA GLU A 167 15.19 12.09 -11.54
C GLU A 167 16.01 12.57 -10.35
N THR A 168 15.34 13.19 -9.37
CA THR A 168 15.96 13.79 -8.20
C THR A 168 15.20 13.42 -6.93
N ALA A 169 15.89 13.53 -5.79
CA ALA A 169 15.34 13.38 -4.46
C ALA A 169 16.19 14.15 -3.45
N MET A 170 15.63 14.45 -2.28
CA MET A 170 16.29 15.19 -1.20
C MET A 170 16.93 14.24 -0.18
N ALA A 171 18.10 14.61 0.34
CA ALA A 171 18.75 13.86 1.41
C ALA A 171 18.07 14.10 2.76
N ILE A 172 17.94 13.06 3.58
CA ILE A 172 17.42 13.17 4.95
C ILE A 172 18.52 13.73 5.85
N ALA A 173 18.19 14.75 6.63
CA ALA A 173 19.11 15.36 7.59
C ALA A 173 19.39 14.42 8.76
N SER A 174 20.63 14.40 9.24
CA SER A 174 21.04 13.59 10.39
C SER A 174 20.39 14.10 11.68
N PRO A 175 20.15 13.23 12.69
CA PRO A 175 19.57 13.63 13.97
C PRO A 175 20.33 14.78 14.66
N ASP A 176 21.65 14.78 14.54
CA ASP A 176 22.52 15.82 15.13
C ASP A 176 22.28 17.22 14.54
N GLN A 177 21.80 17.30 13.31
CA GLN A 177 21.50 18.56 12.60
C GLN A 177 20.08 19.06 12.87
N GLN A 178 19.19 18.18 13.35
CA GLN A 178 17.80 18.53 13.66
C GLN A 178 17.68 19.23 15.03
N GLY A 179 18.56 18.92 15.97
CA GLY A 179 18.58 19.52 17.31
C GLY A 179 19.02 20.99 17.34
N SER A 180 19.74 21.46 16.31
CA SER A 180 20.27 22.83 16.26
C SER A 180 19.27 23.90 15.80
N GLN A 181 18.10 23.51 15.30
CA GLN A 181 17.07 24.42 14.76
C GLN A 181 15.74 24.37 15.54
N GLY A 182 15.68 23.61 16.64
CA GLY A 182 14.46 23.37 17.42
C GLY A 182 14.18 24.34 18.57
N GLU A 183 15.04 25.33 18.83
CA GLU A 183 14.94 26.21 20.02
C GLU A 183 14.55 27.66 19.75
N GLU A 184 14.09 28.05 18.55
CA GLU A 184 13.62 29.43 18.32
C GLU A 184 12.09 29.53 18.29
N CYS A 185 11.47 29.45 19.48
CA CYS A 185 10.18 30.05 19.78
C CYS A 185 10.05 30.34 21.30
N SER A 186 10.81 31.32 21.80
CA SER A 186 10.46 32.04 23.03
C SER A 186 11.15 33.42 23.08
N ASN A 187 10.32 34.45 23.21
CA ASN A 187 10.58 35.90 23.31
C ASN A 187 11.90 36.31 24.00
N HIS A 188 12.66 37.26 23.42
CA HIS A 188 12.82 38.64 23.91
C HIS A 188 13.78 39.46 23.01
N ALA A 189 13.56 40.78 23.00
CA ALA A 189 14.26 41.78 22.21
C ALA A 189 15.66 42.15 22.76
N GLU A 190 16.45 42.73 21.84
CA GLU A 190 17.67 43.55 21.99
C GLU A 190 19.05 42.85 22.08
N ASP A 191 19.72 42.91 20.92
CA ASP A 191 21.00 43.61 20.67
C ASP A 191 22.27 43.12 21.39
N THR A 192 23.19 42.53 20.62
CA THR A 192 24.63 42.87 20.54
C THR A 192 25.44 41.70 19.95
N THR A 193 25.92 41.93 18.72
CA THR A 193 27.13 41.41 18.04
C THR A 193 27.91 40.21 18.62
N GLY A 194 28.08 39.15 17.80
CA GLY A 194 29.12 38.15 18.01
C GLY A 194 29.10 36.93 17.07
N THR A 195 29.66 37.10 15.87
CA THR A 195 30.47 36.12 15.09
C THR A 195 30.14 34.62 15.15
N GLY A 196 29.64 34.09 14.02
CA GLY A 196 29.74 32.65 13.68
C GLY A 196 28.53 32.05 12.97
N ALA A 197 27.95 32.72 11.96
CA ALA A 197 26.86 32.15 11.17
C ALA A 197 27.39 31.01 10.29
N THR A 198 27.18 29.76 10.68
CA THR A 198 27.17 28.65 9.73
C THR A 198 25.91 28.81 8.88
N ASP A 199 26.10 29.34 7.67
CA ASP A 199 25.10 29.68 6.66
C ASP A 199 24.52 28.40 6.01
N ALA A 200 24.05 27.46 6.83
CA ALA A 200 23.45 26.22 6.36
C ALA A 200 22.01 26.52 5.91
N PRO A 201 21.62 26.11 4.68
CA PRO A 201 20.26 26.37 4.18
C PRO A 201 19.22 25.71 5.11
N PRO A 202 18.05 26.36 5.29
CA PRO A 202 17.00 25.85 6.17
C PRO A 202 16.51 24.48 5.70
N LEU A 203 16.32 23.55 6.64
CA LEU A 203 15.85 22.20 6.34
C LEU A 203 14.38 22.22 5.92
N VAL A 204 14.04 21.38 4.94
CA VAL A 204 12.66 21.15 4.50
C VAL A 204 12.01 20.15 5.43
N VAL A 205 10.92 20.56 6.09
CA VAL A 205 10.12 19.66 6.94
C VAL A 205 9.19 18.84 6.06
N VAL A 206 9.45 17.54 5.93
CA VAL A 206 8.59 16.64 5.15
C VAL A 206 7.51 16.01 6.01
N ASP A 207 7.82 15.69 7.26
CA ASP A 207 6.85 15.15 8.21
C ASP A 207 7.17 15.59 9.64
N THR A 208 6.31 16.41 10.22
CA THR A 208 6.42 16.89 11.61
C THR A 208 6.11 15.80 12.64
N GLY A 209 5.27 14.83 12.32
CA GLY A 209 4.89 13.73 13.21
C GLY A 209 5.95 12.64 13.32
N MET A 210 6.75 12.44 12.27
CA MET A 210 7.88 11.49 12.26
C MET A 210 9.25 12.16 12.39
N GLY A 211 9.32 13.49 12.42
CA GLY A 211 10.57 14.25 12.50
C GLY A 211 11.49 14.03 11.30
N ILE A 212 10.91 13.96 10.08
CA ILE A 212 11.70 13.81 8.85
C ILE A 212 11.99 15.19 8.27
N PHE A 213 13.25 15.60 8.39
CA PHE A 213 13.79 16.83 7.83
C PHE A 213 14.73 16.49 6.68
N CYS A 214 14.65 17.25 5.58
CA CYS A 214 15.46 17.02 4.38
C CYS A 214 16.26 18.26 4.01
N HIS A 215 17.42 18.06 3.39
CA HIS A 215 18.14 19.15 2.74
C HIS A 215 17.42 19.56 1.44
N PRO A 216 17.29 20.87 1.14
CA PRO A 216 16.58 21.35 -0.04
C PRO A 216 17.27 20.99 -1.38
N GLU A 217 18.51 20.50 -1.34
CA GLU A 217 19.25 20.13 -2.54
C GLU A 217 18.64 18.88 -3.20
N HIS A 218 18.28 19.02 -4.48
CA HIS A 218 17.76 17.94 -5.30
C HIS A 218 18.91 17.13 -5.92
N LEU A 219 19.15 15.94 -5.38
CA LEU A 219 20.26 15.09 -5.77
C LEU A 219 19.82 14.01 -6.79
N PRO A 220 20.63 13.71 -7.82
CA PRO A 220 20.31 12.68 -8.82
C PRO A 220 20.01 11.33 -8.19
N THR A 221 18.81 10.80 -8.43
CA THR A 221 18.30 9.58 -7.80
C THR A 221 17.54 8.76 -8.84
N PRO A 222 17.98 7.55 -9.20
CA PRO A 222 17.37 6.80 -10.30
C PRO A 222 16.05 6.09 -9.97
N MET A 223 15.78 5.75 -8.70
CA MET A 223 14.61 4.96 -8.32
C MET A 223 13.87 5.55 -7.11
N GLY A 224 12.55 5.68 -7.22
CA GLY A 224 11.63 6.05 -6.15
C GLY A 224 10.73 4.89 -5.75
N ILE A 225 10.33 4.84 -4.49
CA ILE A 225 9.38 3.88 -3.92
C ILE A 225 8.12 4.63 -3.47
N PRO A 226 7.10 4.78 -4.34
CA PRO A 226 5.87 5.49 -3.98
C PRO A 226 4.95 4.67 -3.08
N ARG A 227 4.97 3.35 -3.20
CA ARG A 227 4.08 2.46 -2.43
C ARG A 227 4.80 1.17 -2.08
N LEU A 228 4.73 0.81 -0.81
CA LEU A 228 5.23 -0.44 -0.26
C LEU A 228 4.18 -1.00 0.68
N PHE A 229 3.79 -2.25 0.49
CA PHE A 229 2.78 -2.89 1.31
C PHE A 229 3.13 -4.34 1.62
N VAL A 230 2.87 -4.74 2.86
CA VAL A 230 2.91 -6.14 3.29
C VAL A 230 1.64 -6.43 4.10
N ALA A 231 0.95 -7.51 3.73
CA ALA A 231 -0.25 -7.95 4.42
C ALA A 231 0.03 -8.12 5.91
N SER A 232 -0.86 -7.64 6.78
CA SER A 232 -0.53 -7.51 8.21
C SER A 232 -0.14 -8.83 8.87
N THR A 233 -0.76 -9.94 8.47
CA THR A 233 -0.42 -11.30 8.95
C THR A 233 0.93 -11.83 8.46
N HIS A 234 1.55 -11.15 7.49
CA HIS A 234 2.85 -11.51 6.90
C HIS A 234 3.95 -10.46 7.18
N ARG A 235 3.64 -9.42 7.97
CA ARG A 235 4.63 -8.42 8.40
C ARG A 235 5.68 -9.04 9.32
N ARG A 236 6.81 -8.35 9.46
CA ARG A 236 7.96 -8.76 10.28
C ARG A 236 8.62 -10.09 9.87
N GLN A 237 8.31 -10.60 8.67
CA GLN A 237 8.92 -11.81 8.09
C GLN A 237 10.02 -11.51 7.05
N GLY A 238 10.47 -10.26 6.96
CA GLY A 238 11.51 -9.82 6.02
C GLY A 238 11.05 -9.58 4.58
N ILE A 239 9.75 -9.70 4.29
CA ILE A 239 9.16 -9.54 2.95
C ILE A 239 9.49 -8.17 2.34
N ALA A 240 9.27 -7.09 3.09
CA ALA A 240 9.52 -5.73 2.61
C ALA A 240 10.99 -5.52 2.19
N THR A 241 11.93 -5.94 3.03
CA THR A 241 13.38 -5.89 2.72
C THR A 241 13.73 -6.70 1.47
N LYS A 242 13.14 -7.90 1.31
CA LYS A 242 13.37 -8.76 0.14
C LYS A 242 12.82 -8.15 -1.14
N LEU A 243 11.63 -7.56 -1.08
CA LEU A 243 11.01 -6.82 -2.20
C LEU A 243 11.85 -5.61 -2.62
N LEU A 244 12.24 -4.77 -1.67
CA LEU A 244 13.10 -3.60 -1.93
C LEU A 244 14.45 -4.00 -2.52
N THR A 245 15.06 -5.07 -1.99
CA THR A 245 16.33 -5.59 -2.51
C THR A 245 16.17 -6.14 -3.93
N ALA A 246 15.08 -6.86 -4.22
CA ALA A 246 14.79 -7.34 -5.57
C ALA A 246 14.63 -6.14 -6.52
N ALA A 247 13.82 -5.15 -6.14
CA ALA A 247 13.63 -3.93 -6.91
C ALA A 247 14.95 -3.21 -7.19
N ALA A 248 15.77 -2.96 -6.18
CA ALA A 248 17.06 -2.28 -6.35
C ALA A 248 18.02 -3.03 -7.29
N ARG A 249 17.96 -4.37 -7.33
CA ARG A 249 18.80 -5.21 -8.20
C ARG A 249 18.32 -5.32 -9.64
N THR A 250 17.02 -5.15 -9.90
CA THR A 250 16.43 -5.47 -11.22
C THR A 250 15.63 -4.33 -11.84
N PHE A 251 15.48 -3.19 -11.14
CA PHE A 251 14.71 -2.06 -11.65
C PHE A 251 15.34 -1.47 -12.92
N ILE A 252 16.65 -1.27 -12.93
CA ILE A 252 17.42 -0.90 -14.12
C ILE A 252 18.16 -2.13 -14.62
N HIS A 253 17.96 -2.48 -15.89
CA HIS A 253 18.61 -3.65 -16.46
C HIS A 253 20.13 -3.47 -16.46
N GLY A 254 20.85 -4.47 -15.94
CA GLY A 254 22.32 -4.45 -15.85
C GLY A 254 22.91 -3.50 -14.80
N CYS A 255 22.09 -2.79 -14.02
CA CYS A 255 22.56 -1.85 -13.00
C CYS A 255 21.93 -2.14 -11.64
N VAL A 256 22.75 -2.57 -10.69
CA VAL A 256 22.34 -2.78 -9.30
C VAL A 256 22.41 -1.46 -8.54
N LEU A 257 21.28 -1.01 -8.02
CA LEU A 257 21.17 0.21 -7.24
C LEU A 257 21.55 -0.05 -5.78
N ASP A 258 22.37 0.83 -5.23
CA ASP A 258 22.77 0.84 -3.83
C ASP A 258 22.00 1.93 -3.06
N PRO A 259 21.05 1.54 -2.17
CA PRO A 259 20.29 2.51 -1.40
C PRO A 259 21.16 3.32 -0.42
N ARG A 260 22.34 2.82 -0.05
CA ARG A 260 23.27 3.53 0.86
C ARG A 260 23.99 4.69 0.18
N LYS A 261 23.97 4.74 -1.15
CA LYS A 261 24.60 5.79 -1.97
C LYS A 261 23.61 6.83 -2.49
N GLY A 262 22.41 6.90 -1.91
CA GLY A 262 21.38 7.84 -2.38
C GLY A 262 20.74 7.45 -3.72
N GLN A 263 20.86 6.19 -4.16
CA GLN A 263 20.30 5.77 -5.44
C GLN A 263 18.82 5.37 -5.36
N VAL A 264 18.25 5.38 -4.16
CA VAL A 264 16.85 5.02 -3.91
C VAL A 264 16.21 6.06 -3.00
N ALA A 265 15.02 6.50 -3.35
CA ALA A 265 14.19 7.38 -2.53
C ALA A 265 12.83 6.76 -2.22
N PHE A 266 12.19 7.27 -1.17
CA PHE A 266 10.82 6.95 -0.78
C PHE A 266 9.97 8.20 -0.84
N THR A 267 8.68 8.06 -1.15
CA THR A 267 7.72 9.12 -0.78
C THR A 267 7.58 9.16 0.74
N GLN A 268 7.02 10.24 1.28
CA GLN A 268 6.75 10.40 2.72
C GLN A 268 6.28 9.06 3.35
N PRO A 269 7.12 8.43 4.19
CA PRO A 269 6.82 7.09 4.66
C PRO A 269 5.68 7.12 5.70
N THR A 270 5.12 5.98 6.04
CA THR A 270 4.34 5.84 7.27
C THR A 270 5.25 5.48 8.43
N GLY A 271 4.78 5.49 9.68
CA GLY A 271 5.59 5.05 10.83
C GLY A 271 6.22 3.66 10.63
N ASP A 272 5.43 2.68 10.16
CA ASP A 272 5.93 1.35 9.79
C ASP A 272 6.92 1.40 8.61
N GLY A 273 6.65 2.27 7.63
CA GLY A 273 7.49 2.49 6.46
C GLY A 273 8.86 3.08 6.81
N ASN A 274 8.91 4.03 7.74
CA ASN A 274 10.12 4.72 8.16
C ASN A 274 11.13 3.72 8.77
N ALA A 275 10.64 2.82 9.64
CA ALA A 275 11.48 1.78 10.23
C ALA A 275 12.11 0.84 9.18
N VAL A 276 11.36 0.49 8.13
CA VAL A 276 11.88 -0.33 7.02
C VAL A 276 12.87 0.46 6.18
N MET A 277 12.53 1.71 5.84
CA MET A 277 13.35 2.62 5.06
C MET A 277 14.73 2.83 5.70
N LEU A 278 14.78 3.21 6.98
CA LEU A 278 16.03 3.44 7.71
C LEU A 278 16.87 2.16 7.83
N LYS A 279 16.23 1.04 8.22
CA LYS A 279 16.93 -0.24 8.40
C LYS A 279 17.52 -0.79 7.10
N TRP A 280 16.76 -0.72 6.01
CA TRP A 280 17.21 -1.25 4.72
C TRP A 280 18.18 -0.30 4.02
N GLY A 281 17.90 1.00 4.08
CA GLY A 281 18.68 2.04 3.43
C GLY A 281 19.99 2.38 4.13
N GLY A 282 20.14 2.06 5.42
CA GLY A 282 21.35 2.36 6.19
C GLY A 282 21.66 3.85 6.25
N GLY A 283 20.62 4.70 6.27
CA GLY A 283 20.74 6.17 6.30
C GLY A 283 21.00 6.84 4.95
N GLY A 284 21.34 6.09 3.88
CA GLY A 284 21.64 6.69 2.57
C GLY A 284 20.42 6.92 1.67
N VAL A 285 19.22 6.51 2.09
CA VAL A 285 17.99 6.66 1.31
C VAL A 285 17.50 8.11 1.35
N ARG A 286 16.86 8.52 0.25
CA ARG A 286 16.37 9.89 0.05
C ARG A 286 14.85 9.96 0.13
N ILE A 287 14.32 11.18 0.15
CA ILE A 287 12.89 11.47 0.12
C ILE A 287 12.56 12.25 -1.14
N TYR A 288 11.46 11.91 -1.80
CA TYR A 288 10.98 12.64 -2.97
C TYR A 288 9.46 12.86 -2.89
N GLU A 289 8.99 13.89 -3.57
CA GLU A 289 7.57 14.16 -3.76
C GLU A 289 7.10 13.37 -4.99
N GLY A 290 6.06 12.55 -4.80
CA GLY A 290 5.62 11.54 -5.77
C GLY A 290 4.30 11.85 -6.46
#